data_AF-A0A0S8HT23-F1
#
_entry.id   AF-A0A0S8HT23-F1
#
_cell.length_a   1.000
_cell.length_b   1.000
_cell.length_c   1.000
_cell.angle_alpha   90.00
_cell.angle_beta   90.00
_cell.angle_gamma   90.00
#
_symmetry.space_group_name_H-M   'P 1'
#
loop_
_entity.id
_entity.type
_entity.pdbx_description
1 polymer ?
#
loop_
_entity_poly.entity_id
_entity_poly.type
_entity_poly.pdbx_seq_one_letter_code
_entity_poly.pdbx_strand_id
1 'polypeptide(L)'
;MNDFNKLIKDIAKEARIDEEIIITQKRGAERIDKTFKKFELIASHTCRRSFCTNEYLKGTPALFIMKISGHRTERNFLKYIKVDEQVAAEKMFEYWRTRENKISVKY
;
A
#
# COMPACT_ATOMS: atom_id res chain seq x y z
N MET A 1 -12.07 -5.56 21.40
CA MET A 1 -10.82 -5.10 20.74
C MET A 1 -10.46 -6.18 19.73
N ASN A 2 -10.28 -5.85 18.45
CA ASN A 2 -10.14 -6.86 17.39
C ASN A 2 -8.81 -7.62 17.54
N ASP A 3 -8.84 -8.92 17.83
CA ASP A 3 -7.65 -9.74 18.15
C ASP A 3 -6.57 -9.63 17.06
N PHE A 4 -6.98 -9.52 15.79
CA PHE A 4 -6.09 -9.31 14.66
C PHE A 4 -5.20 -8.06 14.82
N ASN A 5 -5.77 -6.93 15.24
CA ASN A 5 -5.02 -5.68 15.34
C ASN A 5 -3.99 -5.73 16.48
N LYS A 6 -4.20 -6.54 17.51
CA LYS A 6 -3.20 -6.76 18.55
C LYS A 6 -2.06 -7.61 17.99
N LEU A 7 -2.40 -8.76 17.40
CA LEU A 7 -1.43 -9.70 16.83
C LEU A 7 -0.54 -9.06 15.78
N ILE A 8 -1.10 -8.28 14.84
CA ILE A 8 -0.29 -7.67 13.79
C ILE A 8 0.67 -6.60 14.32
N LYS A 9 0.32 -5.91 15.41
CA LYS A 9 1.22 -4.95 16.06
C LYS A 9 2.37 -5.66 16.75
N ASP A 10 2.08 -6.78 17.43
CA ASP A 10 3.11 -7.60 18.06
C ASP A 10 4.07 -8.18 17.01
N ILE A 11 3.53 -8.70 15.89
CA ILE A 11 4.34 -9.18 14.75
C ILE A 11 5.18 -8.04 14.15
N ALA A 12 4.60 -6.87 13.91
CA ALA A 12 5.32 -5.74 13.34
C ALA A 12 6.41 -5.19 14.27
N LYS A 13 6.18 -5.26 15.58
CA LYS A 13 7.17 -4.92 16.60
C LYS A 13 8.35 -5.88 16.55
N GLU A 14 8.09 -7.19 16.48
CA GLU A 14 9.15 -8.21 16.36
C GLU A 14 9.92 -8.07 15.03
N ALA A 15 9.23 -7.69 13.97
CA ALA A 15 9.83 -7.35 12.67
C ALA A 15 10.59 -6.01 12.66
N ARG A 16 10.74 -5.34 13.81
CA ARG A 16 11.45 -4.06 13.98
C ARG A 16 10.90 -2.93 13.09
N ILE A 17 9.59 -2.88 12.92
CA ILE A 17 8.90 -1.76 12.26
C ILE A 17 8.62 -0.69 13.32
N ASP A 18 9.67 -0.07 13.86
CA ASP A 18 9.66 0.76 15.07
C ASP A 18 10.13 2.21 14.86
N GLU A 19 10.18 2.65 13.61
CA GLU A 19 10.38 4.06 13.25
C GLU A 19 9.45 5.00 14.05
N GLU A 20 9.98 6.15 14.50
CA GLU A 20 9.19 7.14 15.22
C GLU A 20 8.38 8.00 14.26
N ILE A 21 7.07 8.04 14.50
CA ILE A 21 6.11 8.78 13.70
C ILE A 21 5.45 9.83 14.59
N ILE A 22 5.58 11.09 14.20
CA ILE A 22 4.90 12.21 14.87
C ILE A 22 3.54 12.42 14.18
N ILE A 23 2.47 12.27 14.94
CA ILE A 23 1.12 12.63 14.50
C ILE A 23 0.71 13.93 15.17
N THR A 24 0.55 14.96 14.35
CA THR A 24 -0.06 16.22 14.76
C THR A 24 -1.58 16.11 14.74
N GLN A 25 -2.22 16.45 15.87
CA GLN A 25 -3.66 16.60 15.97
C GLN A 25 -4.02 18.04 16.39
N LYS A 26 -5.05 18.62 15.77
CA LYS A 26 -5.58 19.92 16.18
C LYS A 26 -6.79 19.69 17.09
N ARG A 27 -6.77 20.22 18.32
CA ARG A 27 -7.89 20.17 19.27
C ARG A 27 -8.31 21.60 19.58
N GLY A 28 -9.31 22.10 18.85
CA GLY A 28 -9.70 23.51 18.92
C GLY A 28 -8.60 24.42 18.35
N ALA A 29 -8.11 25.36 19.18
CA ALA A 29 -6.99 26.23 18.82
C ALA A 29 -5.61 25.58 19.04
N GLU A 30 -5.53 24.51 19.82
CA GLU A 30 -4.27 23.88 20.21
C GLU A 30 -3.80 22.84 19.19
N ARG A 31 -2.49 22.83 18.93
CA ARG A 31 -1.78 21.81 18.18
C ARG A 31 -1.11 20.85 19.17
N ILE A 32 -1.45 19.57 19.11
CA ILE A 32 -0.90 18.53 19.96
C ILE A 32 -0.13 17.55 19.07
N ASP A 33 1.17 17.45 19.28
CA ASP A 33 2.02 16.48 18.61
C ASP A 33 2.21 15.26 19.53
N LYS A 34 1.98 14.07 18.98
CA LYS A 34 2.18 12.80 19.67
C LYS A 34 3.13 11.92 18.88
N THR A 35 4.15 11.43 19.55
CA THR A 35 5.10 10.47 18.98
C THR A 35 4.61 9.04 19.23
N PHE A 36 4.64 8.22 18.18
CA PHE A 36 4.32 6.80 18.22
C PHE A 36 5.43 6.02 17.53
N LYS A 37 5.62 4.76 17.90
CA LYS A 37 6.34 3.80 17.08
C LYS A 37 5.46 3.35 15.93
N LYS A 38 6.02 3.13 14.75
CA LYS A 38 5.27 2.80 13.53
C LYS A 38 4.39 1.57 13.70
N PHE A 39 4.86 0.53 14.38
CA PHE A 39 4.05 -0.67 14.68
C PHE A 39 2.78 -0.33 15.47
N GLU A 40 2.79 0.69 16.34
CA GLU A 40 1.61 1.07 17.13
C GLU A 40 0.46 1.60 16.27
N LEU A 41 0.79 2.12 15.09
CA LEU A 41 -0.13 2.69 14.11
C LEU A 41 -0.64 1.66 13.09
N ILE A 42 -0.11 0.44 13.08
CA ILE A 42 -0.52 -0.61 12.14
C ILE A 42 -1.87 -1.19 12.56
N ALA A 43 -2.74 -1.36 11.55
CA ALA A 43 -4.03 -2.01 11.69
C ALA A 43 -4.38 -2.78 10.41
N SER A 44 -5.48 -3.53 10.44
CA SER A 44 -6.04 -4.24 9.28
C SER A 44 -6.18 -3.35 8.04
N HIS A 45 -6.61 -2.10 8.22
CA HIS A 45 -6.71 -1.16 7.12
C HIS A 45 -5.34 -0.83 6.49
N THR A 46 -4.31 -0.61 7.32
CA THR A 46 -2.92 -0.40 6.87
C THR A 46 -2.43 -1.61 6.07
N CYS A 47 -2.67 -2.82 6.59
CA CYS A 47 -2.29 -4.07 5.92
C CYS A 47 -2.93 -4.19 4.55
N ARG A 48 -4.25 -3.94 4.44
CA ARG A 48 -4.97 -3.97 3.15
C ARG A 48 -4.42 -2.94 2.17
N ARG A 49 -4.04 -1.74 2.64
CA ARG A 49 -3.43 -0.71 1.79
C ARG A 49 -2.07 -1.13 1.25
N SER A 50 -1.20 -1.63 2.13
CA SER A 50 0.11 -2.15 1.73
C SER A 50 -0.02 -3.30 0.74
N PHE A 51 -0.95 -4.24 0.99
CA PHE A 51 -1.25 -5.33 0.06
C PHE A 51 -1.63 -4.82 -1.33
N CYS A 52 -2.64 -3.94 -1.43
CA CYS A 52 -3.11 -3.46 -2.73
C CYS A 52 -2.02 -2.72 -3.53
N THR A 53 -1.24 -1.86 -2.87
CA THR A 53 -0.16 -1.13 -3.55
C THR A 53 0.96 -2.07 -3.99
N ASN A 54 1.43 -2.95 -3.10
CA ASN A 54 2.56 -3.83 -3.41
C ASN A 54 2.23 -4.83 -4.54
N GLU A 55 1.04 -5.42 -4.53
CA GLU A 55 0.63 -6.34 -5.60
C GLU A 55 0.46 -5.63 -6.94
N TYR A 56 -0.04 -4.40 -6.92
CA TYR A 56 -0.14 -3.59 -8.14
C TYR A 56 1.26 -3.32 -8.73
N LEU A 57 2.23 -2.95 -7.89
CA LEU A 57 3.60 -2.69 -8.31
C LEU A 57 4.31 -3.96 -8.85
N LYS A 58 3.94 -5.15 -8.36
CA LYS A 58 4.42 -6.43 -8.91
C LYS A 58 3.79 -6.79 -10.25
N GLY A 59 2.86 -5.98 -10.76
CA GLY A 59 2.19 -6.21 -12.05
C GLY A 59 0.97 -7.12 -11.97
N THR A 60 0.46 -7.43 -10.77
CA THR A 60 -0.78 -8.19 -10.62
C THR A 60 -1.94 -7.37 -11.21
N PRO A 61 -2.79 -7.97 -12.08
CA PRO A 61 -3.93 -7.25 -12.66
C PRO A 61 -4.83 -6.62 -11.60
N ALA A 62 -5.08 -5.31 -11.75
CA ALA A 62 -5.87 -4.49 -10.81
C ALA A 62 -7.22 -5.12 -10.44
N LEU A 63 -7.89 -5.75 -11.41
CA LEU A 63 -9.18 -6.45 -11.21
C LEU A 63 -9.08 -7.58 -10.17
N PHE A 64 -7.99 -8.35 -10.18
CA PHE A 64 -7.80 -9.44 -9.21
C PHE A 64 -7.51 -8.90 -7.82
N ILE A 65 -6.65 -7.87 -7.72
CA ILE A 65 -6.36 -7.20 -6.45
C ILE A 65 -7.65 -6.62 -5.85
N MET A 66 -8.47 -5.96 -6.66
CA MET A 66 -9.75 -5.39 -6.25
C MET A 66 -10.71 -6.46 -5.69
N LYS A 67 -10.80 -7.61 -6.38
CA LYS A 67 -11.65 -8.73 -5.97
C LYS A 67 -11.19 -9.36 -4.65
N ILE A 68 -9.88 -9.60 -4.50
CA ILE A 68 -9.30 -10.20 -3.28
C ILE A 68 -9.39 -9.22 -2.09
N SER A 69 -9.14 -7.93 -2.32
CA SER A 69 -9.20 -6.90 -1.27
C SER A 69 -10.63 -6.51 -0.86
N GLY A 70 -11.65 -7.07 -1.52
CA GLY A 70 -13.06 -6.92 -1.15
C GLY A 70 -13.67 -5.56 -1.51
N HIS A 71 -13.10 -4.85 -2.49
CA HIS A 71 -13.65 -3.56 -2.94
C HIS A 71 -14.78 -3.78 -3.94
N ARG A 72 -15.91 -3.11 -3.72
CA ARG A 72 -17.08 -3.18 -4.61
C ARG A 72 -16.99 -2.24 -5.81
N THR A 73 -16.37 -1.08 -5.62
CA THR A 73 -16.27 -0.04 -6.65
C THR A 73 -14.82 0.30 -6.93
N GLU A 74 -14.51 0.51 -8.20
CA GLU A 74 -13.17 0.88 -8.66
C GLU A 74 -12.72 2.20 -8.02
N ARG A 75 -13.62 3.19 -7.95
CA ARG A 75 -13.35 4.48 -7.28
C ARG A 75 -12.81 4.31 -5.86
N ASN A 76 -13.34 3.37 -5.09
CA ASN A 76 -12.85 3.13 -3.73
C ASN A 76 -11.55 2.32 -3.71
N PHE A 77 -11.39 1.38 -4.64
CA PHE A 77 -10.17 0.61 -4.81
C PHE A 77 -8.97 1.47 -5.20
N LEU A 78 -9.13 2.41 -6.13
CA LEU A 78 -8.05 3.30 -6.59
C LEU A 78 -7.45 4.13 -5.45
N LYS A 79 -8.21 4.43 -4.38
CA LYS A 79 -7.68 5.08 -3.15
C LYS A 79 -6.67 4.23 -2.38
N TYR A 80 -6.46 2.96 -2.76
CA TYR A 80 -5.52 2.02 -2.16
C TYR A 80 -4.29 1.80 -3.03
N ILE A 81 -4.30 2.24 -4.30
CA ILE A 81 -3.14 2.21 -5.18
C ILE A 81 -2.47 3.58 -5.06
N LYS A 82 -1.43 3.66 -4.23
CA LYS A 82 -0.56 4.85 -4.16
C LYS A 82 0.68 4.59 -5.00
N VAL A 83 0.59 4.93 -6.27
CA VAL A 83 1.70 4.83 -7.22
C VAL A 83 2.08 6.23 -7.61
N ASP A 84 3.37 6.52 -7.48
CA ASP A 84 3.93 7.80 -7.89
C ASP A 84 4.09 7.86 -9.42
N GLU A 85 4.12 9.07 -9.99
CA GLU A 85 4.23 9.29 -11.43
C GLU A 85 5.50 8.66 -12.01
N GLN A 86 6.63 8.71 -11.28
CA GLN A 86 7.88 8.09 -11.73
C GLN A 86 7.75 6.57 -11.87
N VAL A 87 7.14 5.93 -10.87
CA VAL A 87 6.93 4.48 -10.87
C VAL A 87 5.96 4.05 -11.97
N ALA A 88 4.94 4.87 -12.26
CA ALA A 88 4.04 4.63 -13.38
C ALA A 88 4.78 4.70 -14.74
N ALA A 89 5.68 5.68 -14.91
CA ALA A 89 6.48 5.83 -16.12
C ALA A 89 7.43 4.64 -16.32
N GLU A 90 8.14 4.20 -15.26
CA GLU A 90 9.01 3.03 -15.29
C GLU A 90 8.25 1.77 -15.70
N LYS A 91 7.08 1.53 -15.09
CA LYS A 91 6.22 0.39 -15.44
C LYS A 91 5.76 0.45 -16.90
N MET A 92 5.39 1.63 -17.39
CA MET A 92 4.98 1.80 -18.77
C MET A 92 6.12 1.47 -19.74
N PHE A 93 7.33 1.92 -19.42
CA PHE A 93 8.53 1.59 -20.19
C PHE A 93 8.80 0.08 -20.22
N GLU A 94 8.71 -0.61 -19.06
CA GLU A 94 8.82 -2.07 -18.98
C GLU A 94 7.78 -2.79 -19.85
N TYR A 95 6.53 -2.32 -19.83
CA TYR A 95 5.45 -2.86 -20.65
C TYR A 95 5.73 -2.72 -22.14
N TRP A 96 6.19 -1.54 -22.59
CA TRP A 96 6.55 -1.31 -24.00
C TRP A 96 7.71 -2.19 -24.45
N ARG A 97 8.78 -2.27 -23.66
CA ARG A 97 9.93 -3.14 -23.97
C ARG A 97 9.52 -4.60 -24.12
N THR A 98 8.64 -5.09 -23.23
CA THR A 98 8.15 -6.47 -23.28
C THR A 98 7.29 -6.73 -24.53
N ARG A 99 6.55 -5.73 -25.01
CA ARG A 99 5.77 -5.84 -26.26
C ARG A 99 6.68 -5.92 -27.47
N GLU A 100 7.70 -5.08 -27.55
CA GLU A 100 8.67 -5.08 -28.65
C GLU A 100 9.44 -6.40 -28.74
N ASN A 101 9.86 -6.95 -27.60
CA ASN A 101 10.60 -8.21 -27.56
C ASN A 101 9.75 -9.43 -27.96
N LYS A 102 8.41 -9.34 -27.88
CA LYS A 102 7.51 -10.39 -28.40
C LYS A 102 7.28 -10.28 -29.91
N ILE A 103 7.56 -9.13 -30.51
CA ILE A 103 7.44 -8.90 -31.95
C ILE A 103 8.71 -9.38 -32.66
N SER A 104 9.89 -9.22 -32.06
CA SER A 104 11.19 -9.64 -32.63
C SER A 104 11.45 -11.15 -32.63
N VAL A 105 10.69 -11.95 -31.85
CA VAL A 105 10.81 -13.42 -31.81
C VAL A 105 9.80 -14.13 -32.73
N LYS A 106 8.96 -13.36 -33.44
CA LYS A 106 8.22 -13.88 -34.59
C LYS A 106 9.03 -13.59 -35.83
N TYR A 107 9.89 -14.53 -36.25
CA TYR A 107 10.25 -14.93 -37.63
C TYR A 107 11.49 -15.84 -37.56
#